data_AF-A0ABD5YI16-F1
#
_entry.id   AF-A0ABD5YI16-F1
#
_cell.length_a   1.000
_cell.length_b   1.000
_cell.length_c   1.000
_cell.angle_alpha   90.00
_cell.angle_beta   90.00
_cell.angle_gamma   90.00
#
_symmetry.space_group_name_H-M   'P 1'
#
loop_
_entity.id
_entity.type
_entity.pdbx_description
1 polymer ?
#
loop_
_entity_poly.entity_id
_entity_poly.type
_entity_poly.pdbx_seq_one_letter_code
_entity_poly.pdbx_strand_id
1 'polypeptide(L)'
;MIAYRNMAVERGYAFIDLPNQIDLSSPEHVDEWYSTVSYSLPNGKKVQGECVSYGSTIRTMSDAALDVFNVLTTGAYLKQHGFILRDTFPAHKGDTPQHVEKEVNGGHSDSKNPTAMFQV
;
A
#
# COMPACT_ATOMS: atom_id res chain seq x y z
N MET A 1 16.22 11.84 13.76
CA MET A 1 14.78 11.52 13.82
C MET A 1 14.48 10.57 12.69
N ILE A 2 13.75 9.48 12.95
CA ILE A 2 13.26 8.57 11.90
C ILE A 2 11.78 8.89 11.69
N ALA A 3 11.37 9.06 10.44
CA ALA A 3 10.00 9.31 10.07
C ALA A 3 9.64 8.43 8.86
N TYR A 4 8.38 8.01 8.79
CA TYR A 4 7.86 7.38 7.58
C TYR A 4 7.80 8.40 6.44
N ARG A 5 8.01 7.94 5.21
CA ARG A 5 8.00 8.77 4.00
C ARG A 5 6.70 9.56 3.87
N ASN A 6 5.55 8.94 4.11
CA ASN A 6 4.24 9.62 4.06
C ASN A 6 4.16 10.79 5.04
N MET A 7 4.67 10.63 6.27
CA MET A 7 4.70 11.71 7.27
C MET A 7 5.64 12.84 6.90
N ALA A 8 6.77 12.52 6.23
CA ALA A 8 7.72 13.52 5.73
C ALA A 8 7.13 14.32 4.58
N VAL A 9 6.48 13.64 3.61
CA VAL A 9 5.77 14.27 2.49
C VAL A 9 4.64 15.17 3.00
N GLU A 10 3.81 14.67 3.93
CA GLU A 10 2.70 15.44 4.52
C GLU A 10 3.16 16.76 5.15
N ARG A 11 4.34 16.78 5.78
CA ARG A 11 4.88 17.94 6.49
C ARG A 11 5.86 18.78 5.67
N GLY A 12 6.12 18.40 4.42
CA GLY A 12 7.08 19.07 3.55
C GLY A 12 8.52 19.00 4.06
N TYR A 13 8.89 17.93 4.78
CA TYR A 13 10.25 17.75 5.27
C TYR A 13 11.18 17.23 4.17
N ALA A 14 12.42 17.71 4.16
CA ALA A 14 13.49 17.07 3.40
C ALA A 14 13.81 15.70 4.02
N PHE A 15 14.01 14.68 3.17
CA PHE A 15 14.41 13.34 3.58
C PHE A 15 15.35 12.72 2.55
N ILE A 16 16.04 11.66 2.96
CA ILE A 16 16.82 10.80 2.06
C ILE A 16 16.13 9.45 1.97
N ASP A 17 16.11 8.87 0.77
CA ASP A 17 15.65 7.49 0.59
C ASP A 17 16.73 6.52 1.07
N LEU A 18 16.30 5.49 1.81
CA LEU A 18 17.15 4.39 2.21
C LEU A 18 17.02 3.24 1.20
N PRO A 19 18.04 2.38 1.05
CA PRO A 19 17.91 1.17 0.25
C PRO A 19 16.72 0.31 0.72
N ASN A 20 16.02 -0.31 -0.22
CA ASN A 20 14.85 -1.11 0.10
C ASN A 20 15.18 -2.32 0.98
N GLN A 21 16.45 -2.73 1.06
CA GLN A 21 16.90 -3.77 1.99
C GLN A 21 16.81 -3.32 3.45
N ILE A 22 16.76 -2.03 3.78
CA ILE A 22 16.80 -1.58 5.19
C ILE A 22 15.64 -0.67 5.60
N ASP A 23 14.83 -0.21 4.64
CA ASP A 23 13.74 0.73 4.88
C ASP A 23 12.41 0.06 5.28
N LEU A 24 12.37 -1.27 5.27
CA LEU A 24 11.20 -2.11 5.55
C LEU A 24 10.03 -1.93 4.56
N SER A 25 10.28 -1.41 3.36
CA SER A 25 9.22 -1.06 2.40
C SER A 25 8.92 -2.11 1.34
N SER A 26 9.81 -3.10 1.16
CA SER A 26 9.68 -4.13 0.11
C SER A 26 9.38 -5.52 0.68
N PRO A 27 8.28 -6.19 0.28
CA PRO A 27 7.98 -7.54 0.73
C PRO A 27 9.00 -8.59 0.27
N GLU A 28 9.73 -8.32 -0.81
CA GLU A 28 10.78 -9.21 -1.37
C GLU A 28 11.93 -9.48 -0.38
N HIS A 29 12.17 -8.58 0.58
CA HIS A 29 13.26 -8.68 1.54
C HIS A 29 12.83 -9.22 2.90
N VAL A 30 11.57 -9.65 3.07
CA VAL A 30 11.05 -10.12 4.36
C VAL A 30 11.80 -11.34 4.84
N ASP A 31 11.78 -12.41 4.04
CA ASP A 31 12.31 -13.72 4.47
C ASP A 31 13.84 -13.71 4.56
N GLU A 32 14.52 -13.14 3.56
CA GLU A 32 15.98 -13.21 3.47
C GLU A 32 16.70 -12.16 4.33
N TRP A 33 16.03 -11.05 4.68
CA TRP A 33 16.72 -9.91 5.25
C TRP A 33 16.05 -9.30 6.47
N TYR A 34 14.81 -8.79 6.39
CA TYR A 34 14.17 -8.15 7.55
C TYR A 34 13.99 -9.13 8.72
N SER A 35 13.69 -10.40 8.42
CA SER A 35 13.54 -11.48 9.41
C SER A 35 14.84 -11.82 10.15
N THR A 36 15.99 -11.28 9.74
CA THR A 36 17.28 -11.55 10.42
C THR A 36 17.46 -10.73 11.70
N VAL A 37 16.69 -9.65 11.89
CA VAL A 37 16.82 -8.73 13.03
C VAL A 37 15.56 -8.66 13.88
N SER A 38 15.72 -8.62 15.20
CA SER A 38 14.60 -8.56 16.15
C SER A 38 14.92 -7.67 17.34
N TYR A 39 13.88 -7.17 17.99
CA TYR A 39 13.99 -6.27 19.14
C TYR A 39 13.08 -6.71 20.29
N SER A 40 13.62 -6.74 21.50
CA SER A 40 12.85 -7.04 22.71
C SER A 40 12.39 -5.75 23.37
N LEU A 41 11.07 -5.55 23.42
CA LEU A 41 10.44 -4.42 24.09
C LEU A 41 10.58 -4.55 25.63
N PRO A 42 10.52 -3.44 26.39
CA PRO A 42 10.62 -3.48 27.86
C PRO A 42 9.58 -4.36 28.57
N ASN A 43 8.44 -4.61 27.91
CA ASN A 43 7.39 -5.51 28.42
C ASN A 43 7.67 -7.00 28.11
N GLY A 44 8.85 -7.34 27.59
CA GLY A 44 9.24 -8.71 27.24
C GLY A 44 8.76 -9.18 25.87
N LYS A 45 7.94 -8.40 25.14
CA LYS A 45 7.52 -8.76 23.78
C LYS A 45 8.68 -8.62 22.80
N LYS A 46 8.99 -9.69 22.07
CA LYS A 46 9.91 -9.65 20.94
C LYS A 46 9.17 -9.28 19.66
N VAL A 47 9.66 -8.29 18.93
CA VAL A 47 9.20 -7.94 17.58
C VAL A 47 10.26 -8.33 16.57
N GLN A 48 9.82 -8.87 15.44
CA GLN A 48 10.68 -9.30 14.34
C GLN A 48 10.61 -8.25 13.23
N GLY A 49 11.73 -8.01 12.53
CA GLY A 49 11.70 -7.20 11.32
C GLY A 49 10.80 -7.82 10.25
N GLU A 50 9.95 -7.00 9.63
CA GLU A 50 8.97 -7.40 8.62
C GLU A 50 8.66 -6.19 7.72
N CYS A 51 7.97 -6.41 6.60
CA CYS A 51 7.54 -5.33 5.71
C CYS A 51 6.48 -4.46 6.40
N VAL A 52 6.70 -3.15 6.41
CA VAL A 52 5.69 -2.18 6.79
C VAL A 52 4.65 -2.12 5.68
N SER A 53 3.45 -2.61 5.96
CA SER A 53 2.31 -2.63 5.04
C SER A 53 1.05 -2.10 5.72
N TYR A 54 0.14 -1.54 4.92
CA TYR A 54 -1.14 -1.04 5.41
C TYR A 54 -2.25 -1.99 4.96
N GLY A 55 -3.04 -2.48 5.92
CA GLY A 55 -4.21 -3.30 5.67
C GLY A 55 -5.50 -2.54 5.93
N SER A 56 -6.54 -2.84 5.15
CA SER A 56 -7.90 -2.34 5.36
C SER A 56 -8.87 -3.52 5.39
N THR A 57 -10.00 -3.36 6.07
CA THR A 57 -11.05 -4.40 6.14
C THR A 57 -12.44 -3.77 6.20
N ILE A 58 -13.40 -4.38 5.52
CA ILE A 58 -14.81 -4.01 5.59
C ILE A 58 -15.47 -4.84 6.70
N ARG A 59 -15.85 -4.20 7.81
CA ARG A 59 -16.51 -4.90 8.93
C ARG A 59 -18.00 -5.15 8.70
N THR A 60 -18.66 -4.24 7.98
CA THR A 60 -20.09 -4.32 7.65
C THR A 60 -20.24 -3.96 6.18
N MET A 61 -20.79 -4.89 5.40
CA MET A 61 -20.88 -4.72 3.95
C MET A 61 -21.98 -3.73 3.57
N SER A 62 -21.64 -2.76 2.73
CA SER A 62 -22.57 -1.84 2.07
C SER A 62 -21.89 -1.25 0.83
N ASP A 63 -22.67 -0.74 -0.12
CA ASP A 63 -22.13 -0.09 -1.32
C ASP A 63 -21.22 1.09 -0.95
N ALA A 64 -21.66 1.92 0.00
CA ALA A 64 -20.85 3.03 0.50
C ALA A 64 -19.52 2.57 1.16
N ALA A 65 -19.52 1.43 1.86
CA ALA A 65 -18.29 0.88 2.43
C ALA A 65 -17.35 0.35 1.34
N LEU A 66 -17.89 -0.22 0.26
CA LEU A 66 -17.13 -0.69 -0.89
C LEU A 66 -16.49 0.46 -1.66
N ASP A 67 -17.23 1.54 -1.92
CA ASP A 67 -16.71 2.73 -2.60
C ASP A 67 -15.52 3.32 -1.84
N VAL A 68 -15.67 3.49 -0.52
CA VAL A 68 -14.59 3.99 0.34
C VAL A 68 -13.42 3.01 0.38
N PHE A 69 -13.68 1.71 0.51
CA PHE A 69 -12.63 0.70 0.52
C PHE A 69 -11.81 0.71 -0.76
N ASN A 70 -12.47 0.79 -1.92
CA ASN A 70 -11.79 0.87 -3.21
C ASN A 70 -10.88 2.10 -3.25
N VAL A 71 -11.42 3.30 -2.99
CA VAL A 71 -10.63 4.54 -2.98
C VAL A 71 -9.42 4.42 -2.04
N LEU A 72 -9.61 3.94 -0.81
CA LEU A 72 -8.54 3.85 0.19
C LEU A 72 -7.44 2.82 -0.15
N THR A 73 -7.72 1.86 -1.03
CA THR A 73 -6.78 0.76 -1.34
C THR A 73 -6.16 0.85 -2.74
N THR A 74 -6.79 1.57 -3.67
CA THR A 74 -6.33 1.69 -5.08
C THR A 74 -6.12 3.14 -5.53
N GLY A 75 -6.56 4.13 -4.75
CA GLY A 75 -6.58 5.52 -5.16
C GLY A 75 -5.19 6.12 -5.42
N ALA A 76 -5.05 6.86 -6.54
CA ALA A 76 -3.81 7.53 -6.91
C ALA A 76 -3.28 8.53 -5.85
N TYR A 77 -4.15 9.02 -4.96
CA TYR A 77 -3.78 9.90 -3.86
C TYR A 77 -2.74 9.25 -2.92
N LEU A 78 -2.72 7.92 -2.78
CA LEU A 78 -1.74 7.20 -1.97
C LEU A 78 -0.31 7.55 -2.39
N LYS A 79 -0.03 7.56 -3.69
CA LYS A 79 1.30 7.92 -4.21
C LYS A 79 1.63 9.39 -3.94
N GLN A 80 0.64 10.28 -4.06
CA GLN A 80 0.78 11.72 -3.80
C GLN A 80 1.12 12.00 -2.33
N HIS A 81 0.60 11.17 -1.41
CA HIS A 81 0.85 11.24 0.02
C HIS A 81 2.03 10.38 0.48
N GLY A 82 2.92 9.98 -0.44
CA GLY A 82 4.19 9.34 -0.10
C GLY A 82 4.14 7.84 0.17
N PHE A 83 2.99 7.19 -0.03
CA PHE A 83 2.90 5.73 0.00
C PHE A 83 3.57 5.13 -1.25
N ILE A 84 4.14 3.94 -1.09
CA ILE A 84 4.77 3.21 -2.19
C ILE A 84 3.79 2.13 -2.67
N LEU A 85 3.35 2.28 -3.91
CA LEU A 85 2.50 1.30 -4.59
C LEU A 85 3.39 0.31 -5.33
N ARG A 86 3.03 -0.98 -5.28
CA ARG A 86 3.70 -2.06 -6.00
C ARG A 86 2.66 -2.89 -6.73
N ASP A 87 3.08 -3.58 -7.78
CA ASP A 87 2.20 -4.44 -8.59
C ASP A 87 1.58 -5.58 -7.77
N THR A 88 2.24 -5.99 -6.69
CA THR A 88 1.73 -7.01 -5.75
C THR A 88 0.68 -6.46 -4.78
N PHE A 89 0.40 -5.15 -4.78
CA PHE A 89 -0.61 -4.51 -3.93
C PHE A 89 -1.74 -3.87 -4.75
N PRO A 90 -2.98 -3.87 -4.24
CA PRO A 90 -3.40 -4.48 -2.98
C PRO A 90 -3.42 -6.02 -3.05
N ALA A 91 -2.95 -6.66 -1.98
CA ALA A 91 -3.01 -8.11 -1.82
C ALA A 91 -4.22 -8.48 -0.95
N HIS A 92 -4.96 -9.49 -1.38
CA HIS A 92 -6.12 -9.99 -0.65
C HIS A 92 -5.74 -11.21 0.21
N LYS A 93 -6.29 -11.31 1.41
CA LYS A 93 -6.06 -12.45 2.31
C LYS A 93 -7.38 -13.01 2.81
N GLY A 94 -7.55 -14.34 2.67
CA GLY A 94 -8.77 -15.06 3.05
C GLY A 94 -9.86 -15.00 1.99
N ASP A 95 -11.10 -15.29 2.39
CA ASP A 95 -12.25 -15.33 1.49
C ASP A 95 -12.70 -13.92 1.13
N THR A 96 -12.16 -13.40 0.03
CA THR A 96 -12.48 -12.06 -0.45
C THR A 96 -13.83 -12.08 -1.18
N PRO A 97 -14.81 -11.25 -0.80
CA PRO A 97 -16.08 -11.21 -1.50
C PRO A 97 -15.90 -10.80 -2.96
N GLN A 98 -16.57 -11.50 -3.88
CA GLN A 98 -16.40 -11.29 -5.32
C GLN A 98 -16.62 -9.84 -5.79
N HIS A 99 -17.48 -9.09 -5.11
CA HIS A 99 -17.71 -7.69 -5.44
C HIS A 99 -16.51 -6.79 -5.06
N VAL A 100 -15.74 -7.13 -4.01
CA VAL A 100 -14.48 -6.44 -3.67
C VAL A 100 -13.44 -6.71 -4.76
N GLU A 101 -13.31 -7.96 -5.20
CA GLU A 101 -12.38 -8.32 -6.28
C GLU A 101 -12.70 -7.57 -7.57
N LYS A 102 -13.98 -7.45 -7.93
CA LYS A 102 -14.41 -6.75 -9.13
C LYS A 102 -14.09 -5.26 -9.08
N GLU A 103 -14.35 -4.59 -7.96
CA GLU A 103 -14.11 -3.14 -7.89
C GLU A 103 -12.63 -2.78 -7.79
N VAL A 104 -11.85 -3.55 -7.03
CA VAL A 104 -10.41 -3.32 -6.89
C VAL A 104 -9.67 -3.60 -8.20
N ASN A 105 -10.06 -4.65 -8.94
CA ASN A 105 -9.45 -4.96 -10.25
C ASN A 105 -10.03 -4.12 -11.40
N GLY A 106 -11.30 -3.70 -11.30
CA GLY A 106 -12.00 -2.88 -12.30
C GLY A 106 -11.55 -1.42 -12.32
N GLY A 107 -11.11 -0.89 -11.17
CA GLY A 107 -10.53 0.45 -11.04
C GLY A 107 -9.20 0.66 -11.77
N HIS A 108 -8.56 -0.41 -12.26
CA HIS A 108 -7.38 -0.34 -13.13
C HIS A 108 -7.71 -0.01 -14.60
N SER A 109 -9.00 0.15 -14.93
CA SER A 109 -9.46 0.60 -16.25
C SER A 109 -9.70 2.12 -16.28
N ASP A 110 -8.65 2.89 -16.01
CA ASP A 110 -8.68 4.31 -16.34
C ASP A 110 -8.74 4.46 -17.86
N SER A 111 -9.88 4.94 -18.34
CA SER A 111 -10.13 5.61 -19.62
C SER A 111 -9.15 5.28 -20.76
N LYS A 112 -9.46 4.22 -21.52
CA LYS A 112 -9.06 4.20 -22.93
C LYS A 112 -9.78 5.36 -23.62
N ASN A 113 -9.12 6.50 -23.77
CA ASN A 113 -9.49 7.53 -24.72
C ASN A 113 -9.81 6.85 -26.07
N PRO A 114 -11.03 6.95 -26.62
CA PRO A 114 -11.26 6.59 -28.00
C PRO A 114 -10.82 7.79 -28.85
N THR A 115 -9.51 8.02 -28.98
CA THR A 115 -9.02 8.89 -30.05
C THR A 115 -8.81 8.03 -31.28
N ALA A 116 -9.92 7.77 -31.97
CA ALA A 116 -9.91 7.37 -33.37
C ALA A 116 -10.33 8.59 -34.21
N MET A 117 -9.33 9.13 -34.92
CA MET A 117 -9.41 9.88 -36.18
C MET A 117 -10.02 11.29 -36.18
N PHE A 118 -9.23 12.31 -36.59
CA PHE A 118 -9.38 13.00 -37.88
C PHE A 118 -8.13 13.88 -38.19
N GLN A 119 -7.77 13.94 -39.48
CA GLN A 119 -6.75 14.77 -40.16
C GLN A 119 -6.75 16.25 -39.69
N VAL A 120 -5.68 17.05 -39.75
CA VAL A 120 -4.48 17.18 -40.61
C VAL A 120 -3.28 17.62 -39.75
#